data_AF-A0A1Q6LD66-F1
#
_entry.id   AF-A0A1Q6LD66-F1
#
_cell.length_a   1.000
_cell.length_b   1.000
_cell.length_c   1.000
_cell.angle_alpha   90.00
_cell.angle_beta   90.00
_cell.angle_gamma   90.00
#
_symmetry.space_group_name_H-M   'P 1'
#
loop_
_entity.id
_entity.type
_entity.pdbx_description
1 polymer ?
#
loop_
_entity_poly.entity_id
_entity_poly.type
_entity_poly.pdbx_seq_one_letter_code
_entity_poly.pdbx_strand_id
1 'polypeptide(L)'
;MSKKIIGVAAIVMFLIFTPIAVLATDTKEDAIQIIKTEEEKYIVYVKDLQKEEFNYAISNTPTVKEMDLKYIHSAKDDEQNQVIVIDKSVYNVKQNPVAYLWIKQGKNSIISGKEIDFSQSFEKSKIEEVENTGKRIKTEIISDLVQEDRTDENGVKITVKVGGIKIKDNQNARYFYEIMPATDEYGTLMELAEKIKNEYSKMDMYEKINVAKEFYNKYSSLISKSNWNLVEDMQIKQPKEAKNDSKYVVFIKKVEENQVTLDSKFLISKETETPTYEREQKVVEETTKLPITGDSFLLIIALGITIVMMIFVFIKMKKAKKEADK
;
A
#
# COMPACT_ATOMS: atom_id res chain seq x y z
N MET A 1 -45.97 -15.10 -27.89
CA MET A 1 -45.91 -14.29 -26.64
C MET A 1 -44.75 -14.85 -25.81
N SER A 2 -43.62 -14.12 -25.68
CA SER A 2 -43.32 -13.25 -24.52
C SER A 2 -43.25 -14.06 -23.22
N LYS A 3 -42.15 -14.20 -22.47
CA LYS A 3 -41.06 -13.25 -22.15
C LYS A 3 -39.82 -14.01 -21.63
N LYS A 4 -38.63 -13.47 -21.94
CA LYS A 4 -37.37 -13.66 -21.21
C LYS A 4 -37.54 -13.23 -19.75
N ILE A 5 -36.87 -13.87 -18.77
CA ILE A 5 -36.02 -13.21 -17.75
C ILE A 5 -34.94 -14.21 -17.28
N ILE A 6 -33.70 -13.76 -17.41
CA ILE A 6 -32.45 -14.32 -16.86
C ILE A 6 -32.38 -13.91 -15.38
N GLY A 7 -32.14 -14.87 -14.48
CA GLY A 7 -31.95 -14.62 -13.05
C GLY A 7 -30.58 -15.14 -12.60
N VAL A 8 -29.65 -14.20 -12.44
CA VAL A 8 -28.26 -14.36 -12.03
C VAL A 8 -28.16 -15.07 -10.67
N ALA A 9 -27.37 -16.14 -10.61
CA ALA A 9 -26.98 -16.78 -9.35
C ALA A 9 -26.03 -15.84 -8.59
N ALA A 10 -26.54 -15.22 -7.52
CA ALA A 10 -25.71 -14.49 -6.57
C ALA A 10 -24.86 -15.49 -5.77
N ILE A 11 -23.60 -15.64 -6.15
CA ILE A 11 -22.59 -16.32 -5.32
C ILE A 11 -22.29 -15.37 -4.16
N VAL A 12 -22.97 -15.59 -3.04
CA VAL A 12 -22.63 -14.96 -1.75
C VAL A 12 -21.32 -15.62 -1.31
N MET A 13 -20.21 -14.93 -1.56
CA MET A 13 -18.90 -15.29 -1.03
C MET A 13 -18.93 -15.02 0.48
N PHE A 14 -19.25 -16.06 1.26
CA PHE A 14 -19.03 -16.07 2.70
C PHE A 14 -17.52 -15.97 2.93
N LEU A 15 -17.00 -14.74 3.11
CA LEU A 15 -15.70 -14.52 3.74
C LEU A 15 -15.84 -14.99 5.19
N ILE A 16 -15.55 -16.27 5.41
CA ILE A 16 -15.37 -16.83 6.73
C ILE A 16 -14.12 -16.15 7.29
N PHE A 17 -14.28 -15.02 7.98
CA PHE A 17 -13.31 -14.57 8.95
C PHE A 17 -13.30 -15.63 10.05
N THR A 18 -12.53 -16.70 9.85
CA THR A 18 -12.11 -17.50 11.00
C THR A 18 -11.24 -16.56 11.83
N PRO A 19 -11.62 -16.21 13.07
CA PRO A 19 -10.67 -15.58 13.96
C PRO A 19 -9.50 -16.56 14.02
N ILE A 20 -8.32 -16.10 13.57
CA ILE A 20 -7.09 -16.82 13.85
C ILE A 20 -7.11 -16.96 15.36
N ALA A 21 -7.31 -18.20 15.83
CA ALA A 21 -7.17 -18.53 17.23
C ALA A 21 -5.67 -18.35 17.52
N VAL A 22 -5.27 -17.12 17.77
CA VAL A 22 -4.08 -16.81 18.55
C VAL A 22 -4.29 -17.59 19.83
N LEU A 23 -3.44 -18.58 20.05
CA LEU A 23 -3.43 -19.39 21.25
C LEU A 23 -3.47 -18.44 22.45
N ALA A 24 -4.63 -18.37 23.09
CA ALA A 24 -4.87 -17.61 24.29
C ALA A 24 -3.99 -18.19 25.40
N THR A 25 -2.82 -17.59 25.58
CA THR A 25 -2.16 -17.49 26.87
C THR A 25 -2.42 -16.09 27.39
N ASP A 26 -3.71 -15.75 27.56
CA ASP A 26 -4.15 -14.58 28.33
C ASP A 26 -3.80 -14.80 29.81
N THR A 27 -2.51 -14.75 30.12
CA THR A 27 -2.08 -14.25 31.41
C THR A 27 -2.06 -12.73 31.28
N LYS A 28 -2.43 -12.02 32.35
CA LYS A 28 -2.37 -10.55 32.44
C LYS A 28 -0.92 -10.00 32.39
N GLU A 29 -0.01 -10.67 31.68
CA GLU A 29 1.35 -10.24 31.32
C GLU A 29 1.35 -9.28 30.13
N ASP A 30 0.42 -9.43 29.19
CA ASP A 30 0.35 -8.62 27.97
C ASP A 30 -0.67 -7.47 28.07
N ALA A 31 -0.67 -6.71 29.16
CA ALA A 31 -1.58 -5.56 29.35
C ALA A 31 -0.84 -4.22 29.46
N ILE A 32 0.45 -4.20 29.13
CA ILE A 32 1.32 -3.04 29.25
C ILE A 32 2.15 -2.85 27.97
N GLN A 33 2.17 -1.63 27.44
CA GLN A 33 3.11 -1.22 26.39
C GLN A 33 4.05 -0.17 26.94
N ILE A 34 5.36 -0.37 26.76
CA ILE A 34 6.41 0.53 27.23
C ILE A 34 7.03 1.20 26.00
N ILE A 35 6.89 2.52 25.90
CA ILE A 35 7.46 3.31 24.82
C ILE A 35 8.65 4.10 25.36
N LYS A 36 9.82 3.93 24.74
CA LYS A 36 10.98 4.78 24.98
C LYS A 36 10.88 6.02 24.09
N THR A 37 10.74 7.19 24.69
CA THR A 37 10.58 8.46 23.96
C THR A 37 11.91 9.17 23.76
N GLU A 38 12.79 9.13 24.76
CA GLU A 38 14.12 9.74 24.74
C GLU A 38 15.11 8.87 25.55
N GLU A 39 16.35 9.34 25.71
CA GLU A 39 17.28 8.72 26.63
C GLU A 39 16.74 8.79 28.08
N GLU A 40 16.62 7.62 28.73
CA GLU A 40 16.09 7.49 30.11
C GLU A 40 14.67 8.04 30.33
N LYS A 41 13.86 8.21 29.26
CA LYS A 41 12.45 8.58 29.36
C LYS A 41 11.56 7.55 28.69
N TYR A 42 10.55 7.13 29.44
CA TYR A 42 9.61 6.11 29.04
C TYR A 42 8.18 6.53 29.35
N ILE A 43 7.27 6.19 28.46
CA ILE A 43 5.82 6.28 28.66
C ILE A 43 5.29 4.85 28.71
N VAL A 44 4.54 4.53 29.75
CA VAL A 44 3.92 3.22 29.91
C VAL A 44 2.41 3.36 29.76
N TYR A 45 1.87 2.68 28.76
CA TYR A 45 0.44 2.55 28.48
C TYR A 45 -0.08 1.27 29.09
N VAL A 46 -1.17 1.38 29.83
CA VAL A 46 -1.83 0.24 30.46
C VAL A 46 -3.18 0.04 29.80
N LYS A 47 -3.44 -1.18 29.35
CA LYS A 47 -4.69 -1.55 28.69
C LYS A 47 -5.88 -1.16 29.58
N ASP A 48 -6.93 -0.64 28.95
CA ASP A 48 -8.19 -0.20 29.59
C ASP A 48 -8.10 0.97 30.59
N LEU A 49 -6.91 1.50 30.90
CA LEU A 49 -6.73 2.63 31.82
C LEU A 49 -6.49 3.98 31.14
N GLN A 50 -6.43 4.02 29.80
CA GLN A 50 -6.07 5.23 29.05
C GLN A 50 -7.09 6.37 29.16
N LYS A 51 -8.32 6.09 29.61
CA LYS A 51 -9.40 7.07 29.70
C LYS A 51 -9.69 7.51 31.14
N GLU A 52 -9.06 6.89 32.12
CA GLU A 52 -9.36 7.10 33.54
C GLU A 52 -8.11 7.48 34.31
N GLU A 53 -8.21 8.47 35.18
CA GLU A 53 -7.10 8.85 36.06
C GLU A 53 -6.78 7.72 37.04
N PHE A 54 -5.49 7.52 37.29
CA PHE A 54 -5.01 6.55 38.26
C PHE A 54 -3.76 7.06 38.97
N ASN A 55 -3.38 6.40 40.06
CA ASN A 55 -2.09 6.63 40.71
C ASN A 55 -1.24 5.38 40.56
N TYR A 56 0.06 5.55 40.30
CA TYR A 56 1.00 4.45 40.15
C TYR A 56 2.17 4.58 41.11
N ALA A 57 2.79 3.46 41.44
CA ALA A 57 4.06 3.41 42.15
C ALA A 57 4.97 2.37 41.51
N ILE A 58 6.28 2.60 41.58
CA ILE A 58 7.30 1.73 40.98
C ILE A 58 8.38 1.40 42.00
N SER A 59 8.88 0.16 41.99
CA SER A 59 9.92 -0.32 42.89
C SER A 59 10.88 -1.27 42.17
N ASN A 60 12.08 -1.47 42.74
CA ASN A 60 13.04 -2.48 42.29
C ASN A 60 12.84 -3.85 42.97
N THR A 61 11.90 -3.98 43.91
CA THR A 61 11.56 -5.25 44.58
C THR A 61 10.04 -5.44 44.62
N PRO A 62 9.53 -6.67 44.44
CA PRO A 62 8.10 -6.95 44.48
C PRO A 62 7.52 -6.98 45.90
N THR A 63 8.36 -7.01 46.93
CA THR A 63 7.94 -7.27 48.33
C THR A 63 7.70 -6.00 49.15
N VAL A 64 7.73 -4.82 48.54
CA VAL A 64 7.46 -3.56 49.25
C VAL A 64 6.02 -3.56 49.76
N LYS A 65 5.82 -3.21 51.03
CA LYS A 65 4.47 -3.06 51.59
C LYS A 65 3.79 -1.87 50.91
N GLU A 66 2.54 -2.03 50.53
CA GLU A 66 1.84 -1.00 49.74
C GLU A 66 1.75 0.37 50.43
N MET A 67 1.80 0.41 51.77
CA MET A 67 1.79 1.65 52.56
C MET A 67 3.10 2.44 52.47
N ASP A 68 4.20 1.78 52.09
CA ASP A 68 5.53 2.36 51.97
C ASP A 68 5.80 2.84 50.52
N LEU A 69 4.88 2.56 49.59
CA LEU A 69 4.99 2.97 48.19
C LEU A 69 4.68 4.46 48.03
N LYS A 70 5.55 5.15 47.27
CA LYS A 70 5.33 6.53 46.85
C LYS A 70 4.49 6.55 45.57
N TYR A 71 3.21 6.88 45.70
CA TYR A 71 2.30 7.00 44.57
C TYR A 71 2.46 8.34 43.83
N ILE A 72 2.41 8.28 42.51
CA ILE A 72 2.46 9.39 41.56
C ILE A 72 1.16 9.37 40.76
N HIS A 73 0.61 10.53 40.47
CA HIS A 73 -0.59 10.63 39.64
C HIS A 73 -0.26 10.39 38.16
N SER A 74 -1.16 9.74 37.42
CA SER A 74 -1.03 9.57 35.97
C SER A 74 -0.93 10.92 35.27
N ALA A 75 -0.21 10.94 34.15
CA ALA A 75 -0.11 12.11 33.28
C ALA A 75 -0.95 11.90 32.02
N LYS A 76 -1.24 12.97 31.29
CA LYS A 76 -1.86 12.91 29.96
C LYS A 76 -0.82 13.07 28.87
N ASP A 77 -0.90 12.25 27.83
CA ASP A 77 -0.15 12.46 26.59
C ASP A 77 -0.84 13.48 25.65
N ASP A 78 -0.25 13.72 24.49
CA ASP A 78 -0.76 14.67 23.49
C ASP A 78 -2.15 14.29 22.96
N GLU A 79 -2.48 13.00 22.93
CA GLU A 79 -3.79 12.45 22.56
C GLU A 79 -4.76 12.35 23.76
N GLN A 80 -4.40 12.94 24.91
CA GLN A 80 -5.18 12.94 26.16
C GLN A 80 -5.31 11.56 26.83
N ASN A 81 -4.51 10.58 26.45
CA ASN A 81 -4.47 9.28 27.11
C ASN A 81 -3.78 9.40 28.47
N GLN A 82 -4.33 8.73 29.48
CA GLN A 82 -3.72 8.58 30.79
C GLN A 82 -2.57 7.57 30.73
N VAL A 83 -1.40 8.01 31.18
CA VAL A 83 -0.13 7.27 31.06
C VAL A 83 0.71 7.37 32.33
N ILE A 84 1.62 6.43 32.46
CA ILE A 84 2.71 6.45 33.43
C ILE A 84 3.92 7.09 32.74
N VAL A 85 4.54 8.07 33.38
CA VAL A 85 5.80 8.66 32.91
C VAL A 85 6.93 8.21 33.82
N ILE A 86 7.94 7.59 33.23
CA ILE A 86 9.14 7.15 33.93
C ILE A 86 10.33 7.91 33.38
N ASP A 87 10.95 8.69 34.25
CA ASP A 87 12.26 9.29 34.02
C ASP A 87 13.20 8.91 35.18
N LYS A 88 14.45 9.36 35.11
CA LYS A 88 15.47 9.08 36.13
C LYS A 88 15.09 9.54 37.55
N SER A 89 14.24 10.55 37.70
CA SER A 89 13.77 11.04 39.01
C SER A 89 12.73 10.11 39.63
N VAL A 90 12.00 9.37 38.79
CA VAL A 90 11.01 8.37 39.21
C VAL A 90 11.68 7.01 39.42
N TYR A 91 12.50 6.56 38.47
CA TYR A 91 13.15 5.25 38.51
C TYR A 91 14.39 5.21 37.60
N ASN A 92 15.53 4.75 38.13
CA ASN A 92 16.79 4.68 37.38
C ASN A 92 16.87 3.39 36.54
N VAL A 93 16.26 3.44 35.35
CA VAL A 93 16.20 2.32 34.40
C VAL A 93 17.60 1.84 33.95
N LYS A 94 18.59 2.75 33.83
CA LYS A 94 19.96 2.37 33.45
C LYS A 94 20.62 1.45 34.48
N GLN A 95 20.33 1.67 35.76
CA GLN A 95 20.88 0.85 36.85
C GLN A 95 20.08 -0.45 37.04
N ASN A 96 18.76 -0.40 36.85
CA ASN A 96 17.87 -1.55 37.02
C ASN A 96 16.86 -1.56 35.86
N PRO A 97 17.01 -2.44 34.86
CA PRO A 97 16.10 -2.49 33.71
C PRO A 97 14.74 -3.13 34.03
N VAL A 98 14.63 -3.86 35.14
CA VAL A 98 13.41 -4.55 35.57
C VAL A 98 12.86 -3.89 36.83
N ALA A 99 11.57 -3.56 36.82
CA ALA A 99 10.88 -2.93 37.93
C ALA A 99 9.55 -3.64 38.24
N TYR A 100 8.94 -3.27 39.36
CA TYR A 100 7.63 -3.74 39.80
C TYR A 100 6.68 -2.55 39.88
N LEU A 101 5.48 -2.70 39.32
CA LEU A 101 4.47 -1.67 39.15
C LEU A 101 3.23 -1.95 40.00
N TRP A 102 2.75 -0.91 40.66
CA TRP A 102 1.45 -0.87 41.33
C TRP A 102 0.60 0.23 40.73
N ILE A 103 -0.70 -0.02 40.57
CA ILE A 103 -1.67 0.96 40.08
C ILE A 103 -2.93 0.91 40.94
N LYS A 104 -3.42 2.08 41.33
CA LYS A 104 -4.64 2.26 42.12
C LYS A 104 -5.55 3.31 41.54
N GLN A 105 -6.85 3.09 41.68
CA GLN A 105 -7.89 4.08 41.43
C GLN A 105 -8.68 4.29 42.74
N GLY A 106 -8.52 5.48 43.33
CA GLY A 106 -9.00 5.74 44.68
C GLY A 106 -8.40 4.75 45.69
N LYS A 107 -9.27 3.94 46.33
CA LYS A 107 -8.86 2.90 47.30
C LYS A 107 -8.66 1.52 46.67
N ASN A 108 -9.05 1.34 45.40
CA ASN A 108 -9.02 0.05 44.74
C ASN A 108 -7.65 -0.20 44.10
N SER A 109 -7.06 -1.36 44.38
CA SER A 109 -5.86 -1.80 43.67
C SER A 109 -6.24 -2.45 42.35
N ILE A 110 -5.66 -1.96 41.25
CA ILE A 110 -5.87 -2.47 39.90
C ILE A 110 -4.74 -3.43 39.51
N ILE A 111 -3.50 -3.01 39.80
CA ILE A 111 -2.28 -3.80 39.59
C ILE A 111 -1.46 -3.75 40.87
N SER A 112 -0.98 -4.90 41.35
CA SER A 112 -0.10 -4.99 42.51
C SER A 112 1.16 -5.79 42.17
N GLY A 113 2.33 -5.14 42.26
CA GLY A 113 3.64 -5.77 42.14
C GLY A 113 3.92 -6.41 40.79
N LYS A 114 3.39 -5.86 39.70
CA LYS A 114 3.56 -6.41 38.36
C LYS A 114 4.97 -6.13 37.85
N GLU A 115 5.70 -7.17 37.49
CA GLU A 115 7.01 -7.01 36.84
C GLU A 115 6.87 -6.34 35.47
N ILE A 116 7.73 -5.37 35.19
CA ILE A 116 7.89 -4.70 33.90
C ILE A 116 9.38 -4.63 33.54
N ASP A 117 9.71 -4.96 32.30
CA ASP A 117 11.07 -4.93 31.78
C ASP A 117 11.21 -3.82 30.72
N PHE A 118 11.95 -2.76 31.06
CA PHE A 118 12.19 -1.64 30.17
C PHE A 118 13.10 -1.99 28.99
N SER A 119 13.79 -3.14 29.01
CA SER A 119 14.55 -3.65 27.87
C SER A 119 13.63 -4.09 26.71
N GLN A 120 12.36 -4.42 27.01
CA GLN A 120 11.33 -4.74 26.01
C GLN A 120 10.64 -3.49 25.43
N SER A 121 11.10 -2.29 25.80
CA SER A 121 10.50 -1.04 25.33
C SER A 121 10.61 -0.89 23.82
N PHE A 122 9.55 -0.34 23.23
CA PHE A 122 9.50 0.01 21.81
C PHE A 122 9.87 1.48 21.65
N GLU A 123 10.69 1.81 20.66
CA GLU A 123 11.13 3.20 20.47
C GLU A 123 10.06 4.00 19.75
N LYS A 124 9.82 5.24 20.20
CA LYS A 124 8.87 6.15 19.56
C LYS A 124 9.19 6.38 18.08
N SER A 125 10.47 6.50 17.74
CA SER A 125 10.94 6.64 16.35
C SER A 125 10.52 5.49 15.44
N LYS A 126 10.37 4.26 15.97
CA LYS A 126 9.91 3.10 15.20
C LYS A 126 8.42 3.16 14.92
N ILE A 127 7.62 3.71 15.83
CA ILE A 127 6.18 3.97 15.60
C ILE A 127 6.03 5.04 14.51
N GLU A 128 6.78 6.13 14.61
CA GLU A 128 6.80 7.18 13.59
C GLU A 128 7.23 6.63 12.21
N GLU A 129 8.14 5.66 12.19
CA GLU A 129 8.53 4.96 10.96
C GLU A 129 7.37 4.18 10.33
N VAL A 130 6.57 3.47 11.15
CA VAL A 130 5.37 2.77 10.68
C VAL A 130 4.37 3.75 10.06
N GLU A 131 4.08 4.85 10.74
CA GLU A 131 3.12 5.86 10.28
C GLU A 131 3.54 6.55 8.96
N ASN A 132 4.85 6.62 8.72
CA ASN A 132 5.43 7.20 7.52
C ASN A 132 5.72 6.16 6.42
N THR A 133 5.56 4.87 6.69
CA THR A 133 5.69 3.83 5.68
C THR A 133 4.65 4.02 4.58
N GLY A 134 5.09 3.90 3.33
CA GLY A 134 4.32 4.23 2.15
C GLY A 134 4.29 5.73 1.80
N LYS A 135 4.95 6.60 2.58
CA LYS A 135 5.01 8.05 2.33
C LYS A 135 6.42 8.59 2.14
N ARG A 136 7.44 7.85 2.61
CA ARG A 136 8.87 8.26 2.57
C ARG A 136 9.40 8.47 1.15
N ILE A 137 8.98 7.63 0.20
CA ILE A 137 9.31 7.77 -1.22
C ILE A 137 8.04 8.12 -1.98
N LYS A 138 8.03 9.27 -2.67
CA LYS A 138 6.86 9.71 -3.44
C LYS A 138 6.67 8.85 -4.67
N THR A 139 5.52 8.21 -4.80
CA THR A 139 5.19 7.31 -5.91
C THR A 139 3.75 7.48 -6.38
N GLU A 140 3.47 7.00 -7.59
CA GLU A 140 2.13 6.92 -8.18
C GLU A 140 1.90 5.50 -8.70
N ILE A 141 0.74 4.91 -8.41
CA ILE A 141 0.32 3.64 -9.00
C ILE A 141 -0.27 3.95 -10.39
N ILE A 142 0.22 3.27 -11.41
CA ILE A 142 -0.18 3.45 -12.81
C ILE A 142 -0.55 2.10 -13.44
N SER A 143 -1.31 2.12 -14.53
CA SER A 143 -1.88 0.92 -15.18
C SER A 143 -1.55 0.78 -16.66
N ASP A 144 -0.69 1.65 -17.18
CA ASP A 144 -0.43 1.82 -18.61
C ASP A 144 1.04 1.63 -18.98
N LEU A 145 1.81 0.94 -18.14
CA LEU A 145 3.22 0.64 -18.41
C LEU A 145 3.35 -0.39 -19.53
N VAL A 146 4.07 -0.05 -20.59
CA VAL A 146 4.32 -0.97 -21.70
C VAL A 146 5.21 -2.12 -21.21
N GLN A 147 4.68 -3.34 -21.26
CA GLN A 147 5.37 -4.57 -20.85
C GLN A 147 6.04 -5.26 -22.03
N GLU A 148 5.34 -5.35 -23.15
CA GLU A 148 5.81 -5.92 -24.40
C GLU A 148 5.04 -5.34 -25.59
N ASP A 149 5.70 -5.33 -26.75
CA ASP A 149 5.08 -5.16 -28.05
C ASP A 149 5.31 -6.45 -28.84
N ARG A 150 4.24 -7.05 -29.36
CA ARG A 150 4.29 -8.25 -30.20
C ARG A 150 3.46 -8.07 -31.46
N THR A 151 3.72 -8.87 -32.47
CA THR A 151 2.91 -8.93 -33.68
C THR A 151 2.29 -10.31 -33.76
N ASP A 152 0.98 -10.37 -33.97
CA ASP A 152 0.29 -11.66 -34.14
C ASP A 152 0.57 -12.28 -35.53
N GLU A 153 0.09 -13.51 -35.72
CA GLU A 153 0.21 -14.26 -36.97
C GLU A 153 -0.43 -13.57 -38.19
N ASN A 154 -1.28 -12.56 -37.96
CA ASN A 154 -1.98 -11.79 -38.99
C ASN A 154 -1.35 -10.42 -39.25
N GLY A 155 -0.19 -10.11 -38.65
CA GLY A 155 0.49 -8.83 -38.80
C GLY A 155 -0.04 -7.70 -37.92
N VAL A 156 -0.94 -7.98 -36.97
CA VAL A 156 -1.50 -6.98 -36.05
C VAL A 156 -0.51 -6.71 -34.92
N LYS A 157 -0.16 -5.45 -34.71
CA LYS A 157 0.65 -5.01 -33.57
C LYS A 157 -0.20 -5.03 -32.29
N ILE A 158 0.23 -5.78 -31.30
CA ILE A 158 -0.36 -5.89 -29.98
C ILE A 158 0.61 -5.26 -28.98
N THR A 159 0.17 -4.21 -28.30
CA THR A 159 0.89 -3.63 -27.16
C THR A 159 0.23 -4.13 -25.88
N VAL A 160 1.01 -4.76 -25.01
CA VAL A 160 0.56 -5.22 -23.69
C VAL A 160 0.96 -4.17 -22.66
N LYS A 161 -0.02 -3.66 -21.92
CA LYS A 161 0.17 -2.69 -20.84
C LYS A 161 -0.18 -3.31 -19.50
N VAL A 162 0.66 -3.03 -18.51
CA VAL A 162 0.54 -3.56 -17.15
C VAL A 162 0.53 -2.46 -16.09
N GLY A 163 0.08 -2.84 -14.91
CA GLY A 163 0.22 -2.07 -13.69
C GLY A 163 1.65 -1.92 -13.21
N GLY A 164 1.87 -0.90 -12.39
CA GLY A 164 3.14 -0.71 -11.72
C GLY A 164 3.19 0.57 -10.90
N ILE A 165 4.41 0.94 -10.54
CA ILE A 165 4.70 2.09 -9.69
C ILE A 165 5.64 3.02 -10.44
N LYS A 166 5.25 4.29 -10.54
CA LYS A 166 6.12 5.37 -11.01
C LYS A 166 6.65 6.17 -9.83
N ILE A 167 7.97 6.30 -9.76
CA ILE A 167 8.63 7.11 -8.73
C ILE A 167 8.54 8.59 -9.14
N LYS A 168 7.98 9.40 -8.25
CA LYS A 168 7.75 10.86 -8.40
C LYS A 168 8.59 11.67 -7.41
N ASP A 169 9.67 11.07 -6.96
CA ASP A 169 10.64 11.62 -6.02
C ASP A 169 11.88 12.13 -6.80
N ASN A 170 12.99 12.43 -6.11
CA ASN A 170 14.20 12.98 -6.70
C ASN A 170 14.74 12.12 -7.87
N GLN A 171 14.78 12.72 -9.07
CA GLN A 171 15.26 12.08 -10.29
C GLN A 171 16.78 11.80 -10.29
N ASN A 172 17.55 12.47 -9.43
CA ASN A 172 19.00 12.28 -9.33
C ASN A 172 19.40 11.14 -8.37
N ALA A 173 18.44 10.62 -7.59
CA ALA A 173 18.69 9.51 -6.68
C ALA A 173 18.68 8.17 -7.43
N ARG A 174 19.39 7.18 -6.89
CA ARG A 174 19.32 5.79 -7.40
C ARG A 174 18.28 5.01 -6.62
N TYR A 175 17.41 4.32 -7.33
CA TYR A 175 16.35 3.51 -6.72
C TYR A 175 16.57 2.04 -7.00
N PHE A 176 16.24 1.23 -5.99
CA PHE A 176 16.21 -0.22 -6.08
C PHE A 176 14.88 -0.72 -5.56
N TYR A 177 14.47 -1.90 -6.01
CA TYR A 177 13.22 -2.50 -5.59
C TYR A 177 13.31 -4.01 -5.44
N GLU A 178 12.39 -4.54 -4.66
CA GLU A 178 12.02 -5.95 -4.66
C GLU A 178 10.49 -6.03 -4.67
N ILE A 179 9.96 -6.96 -5.46
CA ILE A 179 8.52 -7.20 -5.55
C ILE A 179 8.23 -8.64 -5.15
N MET A 180 7.37 -8.80 -4.13
CA MET A 180 7.02 -10.09 -3.57
C MET A 180 5.51 -10.28 -3.61
N PRO A 181 5.02 -11.46 -4.01
CA PRO A 181 3.59 -11.75 -3.92
C PRO A 181 3.14 -11.61 -2.46
N ALA A 182 1.96 -11.05 -2.25
CA ALA A 182 1.39 -10.87 -0.91
C ALA A 182 0.81 -12.18 -0.37
N THR A 183 1.66 -13.21 -0.28
CA THR A 183 1.38 -14.51 0.34
C THR A 183 2.18 -14.65 1.62
N ASP A 184 1.75 -15.57 2.49
CA ASP A 184 2.46 -15.92 3.73
C ASP A 184 2.83 -14.67 4.54
N GLU A 185 4.12 -14.50 4.84
CA GLU A 185 4.65 -13.37 5.60
C GLU A 185 4.39 -12.00 4.97
N TYR A 186 4.39 -11.91 3.63
CA TYR A 186 4.10 -10.67 2.91
C TYR A 186 2.61 -10.36 2.90
N GLY A 187 1.76 -11.39 2.88
CA GLY A 187 0.31 -11.26 3.06
C GLY A 187 -0.03 -10.64 4.40
N THR A 188 0.53 -11.18 5.49
CA THR A 188 0.36 -10.60 6.84
C THR A 188 0.83 -9.16 6.93
N LEU A 189 1.96 -8.81 6.30
CA LEU A 189 2.44 -7.42 6.28
C LEU A 189 1.43 -6.48 5.59
N MET A 190 0.82 -6.93 4.48
CA MET A 190 -0.19 -6.16 3.77
C MET A 190 -1.48 -6.01 4.56
N GLU A 191 -1.94 -7.06 5.25
CA GLU A 191 -3.10 -6.99 6.15
C GLU A 191 -2.88 -5.99 7.30
N LEU A 192 -1.70 -6.02 7.93
CA LEU A 192 -1.33 -5.06 8.96
C LEU A 192 -1.32 -3.62 8.42
N ALA A 193 -0.82 -3.41 7.20
CA ALA A 193 -0.87 -2.10 6.55
C ALA A 193 -2.30 -1.63 6.25
N GLU A 194 -3.16 -2.53 5.76
CA GLU A 194 -4.58 -2.24 5.53
C GLU A 194 -5.29 -1.90 6.85
N LYS A 195 -4.99 -2.61 7.93
CA LYS A 195 -5.49 -2.35 9.28
C LYS A 195 -5.03 -0.97 9.79
N ILE A 196 -3.74 -0.64 9.65
CA ILE A 196 -3.18 0.68 9.98
C ILE A 196 -3.85 1.80 9.16
N LYS A 197 -4.14 1.56 7.88
CA LYS A 197 -4.77 2.56 7.03
C LYS A 197 -6.24 2.82 7.40
N ASN A 198 -6.98 1.77 7.72
CA ASN A 198 -8.45 1.84 7.77
C ASN A 198 -9.02 1.90 9.20
N GLU A 199 -8.30 1.39 10.19
CA GLU A 199 -8.82 1.17 11.54
C GLU A 199 -8.04 1.89 12.64
N TYR A 200 -6.81 2.31 12.36
CA TYR A 200 -5.88 2.84 13.37
C TYR A 200 -6.40 4.07 14.11
N SER A 201 -7.14 4.95 13.44
CA SER A 201 -7.78 6.12 14.05
C SER A 201 -8.90 5.78 15.05
N LYS A 202 -9.41 4.55 15.04
CA LYS A 202 -10.49 4.08 15.90
C LYS A 202 -9.98 3.24 17.08
N MET A 203 -8.74 2.78 17.01
CA MET A 203 -8.08 1.99 18.05
C MET A 203 -7.69 2.87 19.22
N ASP A 204 -7.69 2.29 20.42
CA ASP A 204 -7.02 2.90 21.56
C ASP A 204 -5.49 2.85 21.39
N MET A 205 -4.76 3.63 22.19
CA MET A 205 -3.31 3.76 22.02
C MET A 205 -2.57 2.44 22.30
N TYR A 206 -3.13 1.57 23.14
CA TYR A 206 -2.52 0.28 23.48
C TYR A 206 -2.54 -0.62 22.25
N GLU A 207 -3.70 -0.74 21.62
CA GLU A 207 -3.87 -1.47 20.37
C GLU A 207 -3.07 -0.85 19.22
N LYS A 208 -3.04 0.49 19.13
CA LYS A 208 -2.24 1.19 18.12
C LYS A 208 -0.76 0.79 18.20
N ILE A 209 -0.18 0.83 19.41
CA ILE A 209 1.21 0.46 19.64
C ILE A 209 1.46 -1.00 19.29
N ASN A 210 0.56 -1.91 19.68
CA ASN A 210 0.72 -3.33 19.40
C ASN A 210 0.76 -3.61 17.89
N VAL A 211 -0.19 -3.04 17.13
CA VAL A 211 -0.22 -3.14 15.66
C VAL A 211 1.03 -2.52 15.03
N ALA A 212 1.52 -1.38 15.56
CA ALA A 212 2.75 -0.75 15.09
C ALA A 212 3.96 -1.69 15.28
N LYS A 213 4.08 -2.29 16.47
CA LYS A 213 5.19 -3.18 16.83
C LYS A 213 5.20 -4.42 15.94
N GLU A 214 4.04 -5.05 15.73
CA GLU A 214 3.89 -6.18 14.82
C GLU A 214 4.29 -5.82 13.39
N PHE A 215 3.75 -4.70 12.87
CA PHE A 215 4.07 -4.23 11.52
C PHE A 215 5.56 -3.94 11.37
N TYR A 216 6.15 -3.17 12.28
CA TYR A 216 7.57 -2.78 12.23
C TYR A 216 8.49 -3.99 12.23
N ASN A 217 8.26 -4.95 13.14
CA ASN A 217 9.09 -6.14 13.25
C ASN A 217 9.02 -6.98 11.96
N LYS A 218 7.81 -7.13 11.39
CA LYS A 218 7.60 -7.85 10.14
C LYS A 218 8.25 -7.14 8.96
N TYR A 219 7.98 -5.84 8.81
CA TYR A 219 8.56 -4.98 7.78
C TYR A 219 10.09 -5.03 7.82
N SER A 220 10.69 -4.77 8.98
CA SER A 220 12.14 -4.73 9.17
C SER A 220 12.80 -6.07 8.87
N SER A 221 12.19 -7.18 9.32
CA SER A 221 12.67 -8.53 9.03
C SER A 221 12.66 -8.82 7.53
N LEU A 222 11.55 -8.52 6.83
CA LEU A 222 11.40 -8.82 5.41
C LEU A 222 12.31 -7.94 4.54
N ILE A 223 12.30 -6.63 4.76
CA ILE A 223 13.08 -5.70 3.93
C ILE A 223 14.59 -5.86 4.10
N SER A 224 15.05 -6.35 5.25
CA SER A 224 16.47 -6.63 5.49
C SER A 224 17.01 -7.79 4.63
N LYS A 225 16.13 -8.67 4.17
CA LYS A 225 16.45 -9.86 3.36
C LYS A 225 16.26 -9.63 1.86
N SER A 226 15.88 -8.41 1.48
CA SER A 226 15.48 -8.10 0.12
C SER A 226 16.60 -8.28 -0.90
N ASN A 227 16.26 -8.92 -2.01
CA ASN A 227 17.11 -9.02 -3.18
C ASN A 227 16.82 -7.86 -4.15
N TRP A 228 17.65 -6.83 -4.05
CA TRP A 228 17.45 -5.54 -4.70
C TRP A 228 17.73 -5.58 -6.20
N ASN A 229 16.74 -5.18 -7.00
CA ASN A 229 16.85 -4.91 -8.43
C ASN A 229 16.96 -3.41 -8.67
N LEU A 230 17.73 -2.98 -9.68
CA LEU A 230 17.81 -1.57 -10.05
C LEU A 230 16.47 -1.11 -10.67
N VAL A 231 15.99 0.07 -10.28
CA VAL A 231 14.85 0.70 -10.96
C VAL A 231 15.33 1.41 -12.21
N GLU A 232 14.73 1.09 -13.35
CA GLU A 232 14.97 1.74 -14.63
C GLU A 232 13.81 2.69 -14.94
N ASP A 233 14.10 3.82 -15.61
CA ASP A 233 13.10 4.82 -16.05
C ASP A 233 12.14 5.32 -14.95
N MET A 234 12.59 5.27 -13.69
CA MET A 234 11.81 5.61 -12.50
C MET A 234 10.50 4.80 -12.40
N GLN A 235 10.50 3.58 -12.91
CA GLN A 235 9.32 2.72 -13.03
C GLN A 235 9.61 1.32 -12.53
N ILE A 236 8.63 0.77 -11.81
CA ILE A 236 8.62 -0.61 -11.35
C ILE A 236 7.38 -1.25 -11.95
N LYS A 237 7.56 -2.18 -12.88
CA LYS A 237 6.45 -2.93 -13.49
C LYS A 237 6.01 -4.05 -12.54
N GLN A 238 4.73 -4.41 -12.58
CA GLN A 238 4.28 -5.65 -11.95
C GLN A 238 5.02 -6.86 -12.57
N PRO A 239 5.06 -8.02 -11.89
CA PRO A 239 5.70 -9.21 -12.45
C PRO A 239 5.01 -9.66 -13.74
N LYS A 240 5.76 -10.19 -14.71
CA LYS A 240 5.21 -10.67 -16.00
C LYS A 240 4.16 -11.77 -15.84
N GLU A 241 4.36 -12.64 -14.86
CA GLU A 241 3.45 -13.77 -14.57
C GLU A 241 2.24 -13.36 -13.70
N ALA A 242 2.06 -12.06 -13.43
CA ALA A 242 1.01 -11.59 -12.54
C ALA A 242 -0.37 -11.71 -13.20
N LYS A 243 -1.29 -12.36 -12.48
CA LYS A 243 -2.71 -12.37 -12.86
C LYS A 243 -3.37 -11.06 -12.40
N ASN A 244 -4.43 -10.64 -13.09
CA ASN A 244 -5.27 -9.54 -12.64
C ASN A 244 -5.69 -9.72 -11.18
N ASP A 245 -5.69 -8.60 -10.44
CA ASP A 245 -6.02 -8.49 -9.02
C ASP A 245 -5.05 -9.20 -8.05
N SER A 246 -3.94 -9.75 -8.55
CA SER A 246 -2.87 -10.27 -7.70
C SER A 246 -2.27 -9.16 -6.85
N LYS A 247 -2.12 -9.40 -5.55
CA LYS A 247 -1.57 -8.45 -4.59
C LYS A 247 -0.06 -8.65 -4.40
N TYR A 248 0.68 -7.55 -4.32
CA TYR A 248 2.13 -7.56 -4.13
C TYR A 248 2.56 -6.53 -3.09
N VAL A 249 3.59 -6.89 -2.33
CA VAL A 249 4.39 -5.96 -1.54
C VAL A 249 5.58 -5.54 -2.39
N VAL A 250 5.78 -4.23 -2.52
CA VAL A 250 6.92 -3.65 -3.25
C VAL A 250 7.79 -2.90 -2.27
N PHE A 251 8.97 -3.42 -1.97
CA PHE A 251 9.99 -2.68 -1.22
C PHE A 251 10.76 -1.79 -2.17
N ILE A 252 11.05 -0.55 -1.71
CA ILE A 252 11.79 0.44 -2.48
C ILE A 252 12.91 0.97 -1.60
N LYS A 253 14.12 0.98 -2.14
CA LYS A 253 15.32 1.57 -1.52
C LYS A 253 15.78 2.74 -2.38
N LYS A 254 15.85 3.92 -1.78
CA LYS A 254 16.45 5.12 -2.37
C LYS A 254 17.85 5.30 -1.81
N VAL A 255 18.81 5.54 -2.69
CA VAL A 255 20.18 5.92 -2.36
C VAL A 255 20.45 7.29 -2.95
N GLU A 256 20.66 8.27 -2.08
CA GLU A 256 20.94 9.66 -2.42
C GLU A 256 22.15 10.10 -1.62
N GLU A 257 23.24 10.42 -2.32
CA GLU A 257 24.54 10.68 -1.70
C GLU A 257 24.97 9.54 -0.75
N ASN A 258 25.01 9.81 0.56
CA ASN A 258 25.33 8.84 1.62
C ASN A 258 24.12 8.46 2.48
N GLN A 259 22.90 8.85 2.08
CA GLN A 259 21.67 8.53 2.79
C GLN A 259 20.91 7.40 2.09
N VAL A 260 20.42 6.46 2.89
CA VAL A 260 19.54 5.37 2.45
C VAL A 260 18.17 5.59 3.04
N THR A 261 17.15 5.63 2.18
CA THR A 261 15.74 5.63 2.60
C THR A 261 15.10 4.33 2.13
N LEU A 262 14.44 3.62 3.04
CA LEU A 262 13.66 2.43 2.74
C LEU A 262 12.18 2.76 2.81
N ASP A 263 11.38 2.15 1.94
CA ASP A 263 9.93 2.30 1.95
C ASP A 263 9.24 1.04 1.42
N SER A 264 7.93 0.91 1.66
CA SER A 264 7.11 -0.13 1.03
C SER A 264 5.85 0.43 0.40
N LYS A 265 5.41 -0.19 -0.69
CA LYS A 265 4.13 0.07 -1.37
C LYS A 265 3.38 -1.24 -1.54
N PHE A 266 2.07 -1.13 -1.72
CA PHE A 266 1.19 -2.27 -1.98
C PHE A 266 0.57 -2.11 -3.37
N LEU A 267 0.78 -3.10 -4.23
CA LEU A 267 0.36 -3.09 -5.62
C LEU A 267 -0.73 -4.15 -5.82
N ILE A 268 -1.74 -3.80 -6.62
CA ILE A 268 -2.75 -4.73 -7.12
C ILE A 268 -2.60 -4.75 -8.64
N SER A 269 -2.28 -5.93 -9.19
CA SER A 269 -1.95 -6.09 -10.60
C SER A 269 -3.15 -5.84 -11.51
N LYS A 270 -2.86 -5.22 -12.66
CA LYS A 270 -3.80 -4.96 -13.74
C LYS A 270 -3.11 -5.16 -15.08
N GLU A 271 -3.79 -5.77 -16.02
CA GLU A 271 -3.30 -6.00 -17.38
C GLU A 271 -4.37 -5.63 -18.39
N THR A 272 -3.95 -4.93 -19.44
CA THR A 272 -4.78 -4.56 -20.58
C THR A 272 -3.99 -4.77 -21.86
N GLU A 273 -4.59 -5.50 -22.81
CA GLU A 273 -4.05 -5.64 -24.16
C GLU A 273 -4.78 -4.68 -25.11
N THR A 274 -4.02 -3.92 -25.89
CA THR A 274 -4.58 -3.03 -26.93
C THR A 274 -4.08 -3.45 -28.32
N PRO A 275 -4.96 -4.01 -29.18
CA PRO A 275 -4.60 -4.31 -30.56
C PRO A 275 -4.61 -3.03 -31.40
N THR A 276 -3.58 -2.84 -32.23
CA THR A 276 -3.47 -1.75 -33.19
C THR A 276 -3.49 -2.31 -34.60
N TYR A 277 -4.58 -2.06 -35.32
CA TYR A 277 -4.73 -2.47 -36.72
C TYR A 277 -4.09 -1.43 -37.64
N GLU A 278 -2.83 -1.62 -38.01
CA GLU A 278 -2.28 -0.96 -39.20
C GLU A 278 -2.84 -1.73 -40.41
N ARG A 279 -3.81 -1.15 -41.14
CA ARG A 279 -4.15 -1.68 -42.47
C ARG A 279 -2.91 -1.51 -43.34
N GLU A 280 -2.17 -2.59 -43.55
CA GLU A 280 -1.24 -2.66 -44.67
C GLU A 280 -2.03 -2.36 -45.94
N GLN A 281 -1.74 -1.25 -46.62
CA GLN A 281 -2.06 -1.13 -48.03
C GLN A 281 -1.21 -2.20 -48.74
N LYS A 282 -1.77 -3.39 -48.93
CA LYS A 282 -1.28 -4.32 -49.93
C LYS A 282 -1.33 -3.60 -51.28
N VAL A 283 -0.18 -3.07 -51.71
CA VAL A 283 0.05 -2.79 -53.13
C VAL A 283 0.06 -4.16 -53.79
N VAL A 284 -1.09 -4.58 -54.29
CA VAL A 284 -1.19 -5.73 -55.17
C VAL A 284 -0.46 -5.32 -56.45
N GLU A 285 0.74 -5.88 -56.67
CA GLU A 285 1.36 -5.85 -57.99
C GLU A 285 0.40 -6.55 -58.96
N GLU A 286 -0.22 -5.77 -59.84
CA GLU A 286 -1.00 -6.27 -60.96
C GLU A 286 -0.08 -7.09 -61.87
N THR A 287 -0.16 -8.42 -61.77
CA THR A 287 0.29 -9.28 -62.87
C THR A 287 -0.86 -9.40 -63.86
N THR A 288 -0.80 -8.55 -64.88
CA THR A 288 -1.64 -8.62 -66.08
C THR A 288 -1.60 -10.02 -66.71
N LYS A 289 -2.76 -10.69 -66.86
CA LYS A 289 -3.18 -11.41 -68.09
C LYS A 289 -4.73 -11.49 -68.17
N LEU A 290 -5.29 -10.84 -69.19
CA LEU A 290 -6.68 -10.92 -69.71
C LEU A 290 -6.99 -12.33 -70.32
N PRO A 291 -8.24 -12.74 -70.73
CA PRO A 291 -9.43 -11.90 -71.05
C PRO A 291 -10.89 -12.50 -70.75
N ILE A 292 -11.93 -11.62 -70.77
CA ILE A 292 -13.42 -11.74 -71.08
C ILE A 292 -14.30 -12.77 -70.29
N THR A 293 -15.54 -12.53 -69.81
CA THR A 293 -16.78 -11.84 -70.26
C THR A 293 -17.63 -11.43 -69.02
N GLY A 294 -18.30 -10.27 -68.95
CA GLY A 294 -19.58 -9.97 -69.59
C GLY A 294 -20.39 -8.99 -68.69
N ASP A 295 -20.62 -7.78 -69.21
CA ASP A 295 -21.62 -6.75 -68.86
C ASP A 295 -21.99 -6.45 -67.39
N SER A 296 -21.36 -5.41 -66.83
CA SER A 296 -21.99 -4.35 -65.99
C SER A 296 -21.07 -3.12 -65.74
N PHE A 297 -20.09 -2.86 -66.62
CA PHE A 297 -19.08 -1.81 -66.43
C PHE A 297 -19.61 -0.36 -66.56
N LEU A 298 -20.72 -0.16 -67.27
CA LEU A 298 -21.28 1.18 -67.51
C LEU A 298 -21.91 1.83 -66.26
N LEU A 299 -22.47 1.03 -65.33
CA LEU A 299 -23.07 1.55 -64.09
C LEU A 299 -22.01 2.02 -63.07
N ILE A 300 -20.83 1.38 -63.07
CA ILE A 300 -19.73 1.71 -62.15
C ILE A 300 -19.00 2.99 -62.60
N ILE A 301 -18.83 3.18 -63.92
CA ILE A 301 -18.26 4.40 -64.49
C ILE A 301 -19.20 5.60 -64.27
N ALA A 302 -20.52 5.41 -64.41
CA ALA A 302 -21.50 6.47 -64.15
C ALA A 302 -21.51 6.92 -62.67
N LEU A 303 -21.37 5.98 -61.72
CA LEU A 303 -21.32 6.31 -60.29
C LEU A 303 -20.05 7.12 -59.92
N GLY A 304 -18.90 6.75 -60.50
CA GLY A 304 -17.62 7.45 -60.27
C GLY A 304 -17.63 8.89 -60.77
N ILE A 305 -18.18 9.15 -61.97
CA ILE A 305 -18.27 10.51 -62.53
C ILE A 305 -19.19 11.41 -61.68
N THR A 306 -20.27 10.84 -61.12
CA THR A 306 -21.22 11.59 -60.28
C THR A 306 -20.58 12.05 -58.97
N ILE A 307 -19.75 11.19 -58.34
CA ILE A 307 -19.02 11.50 -57.11
C ILE A 307 -17.98 12.60 -57.36
N VAL A 308 -17.24 12.55 -58.47
CA VAL A 308 -16.24 13.58 -58.83
C VAL A 308 -16.90 14.94 -59.10
N MET A 309 -18.08 14.97 -59.74
CA MET A 309 -18.82 16.23 -59.93
C MET A 309 -19.31 16.83 -58.61
N MET A 310 -19.79 16.02 -57.65
CA MET A 310 -20.18 16.53 -56.32
C MET A 310 -19.00 17.13 -55.56
N ILE A 311 -17.82 16.49 -55.62
CA ILE A 311 -16.59 17.00 -55.00
C ILE A 311 -16.18 18.33 -55.65
N PHE A 312 -16.25 18.44 -56.98
CA PHE A 312 -15.88 19.66 -57.69
C PHE A 312 -16.83 20.84 -57.37
N VAL A 313 -18.14 20.59 -57.27
CA VAL A 313 -19.13 21.60 -56.84
C VAL A 313 -18.87 22.04 -55.39
N PHE A 314 -18.55 21.10 -54.49
CA PHE A 314 -18.25 21.41 -53.09
C PHE A 314 -17.00 22.27 -52.95
N ILE A 315 -15.94 22.01 -53.74
CA ILE A 315 -14.73 22.82 -53.77
C ILE A 315 -15.01 24.22 -54.34
N LYS A 316 -15.82 24.35 -55.41
CA LYS A 316 -16.22 25.66 -55.95
C LYS A 316 -17.04 26.47 -54.95
N MET A 317 -18.01 25.86 -54.27
CA MET A 317 -18.80 26.55 -53.23
C MET A 317 -17.93 27.01 -52.05
N LYS A 318 -16.94 26.21 -51.65
CA LYS A 318 -16.02 26.55 -50.55
C LYS A 318 -15.03 27.66 -50.94
N LYS A 319 -14.66 27.78 -52.22
CA LYS A 319 -13.87 28.91 -52.75
C LYS A 319 -14.70 30.20 -52.86
N ALA A 320 -15.94 30.12 -53.34
CA ALA A 320 -16.83 31.28 -53.43
C ALA A 320 -17.16 31.88 -52.04
N LYS A 321 -17.30 31.05 -51.00
CA LYS A 321 -17.44 31.53 -49.61
C LYS A 321 -16.17 32.21 -49.06
N LYS A 322 -14.99 31.90 -49.59
CA LYS A 322 -13.72 32.54 -49.19
C LYS A 322 -13.42 33.83 -49.96
N GLU A 323 -14.08 34.06 -51.10
CA GLU A 323 -13.99 35.30 -51.86
C GLU A 323 -15.08 36.32 -51.49
N ALA A 324 -16.13 35.90 -50.75
CA ALA A 324 -17.17 36.81 -50.23
C ALA A 324 -16.85 37.40 -48.83
N ASP A 325 -15.85 36.86 -48.12
CA ASP A 325 -15.39 37.34 -46.81
C ASP A 325 -14.00 38.04 -46.89
N LYS A 326 -13.67 38.61 -48.05
CA LYS A 326 -12.48 39.46 -48.27
C LYS A 326 -12.88 40.74 -49.00
#